data_AF-R8BV60-F1
#
_entry.id   AF-R8BV60-F1
#
_cell.length_a   1.000
_cell.length_b   1.000
_cell.length_c   1.000
_cell.angle_alpha   90.00
_cell.angle_beta   90.00
_cell.angle_gamma   90.00
#
_symmetry.space_group_name_H-M   'P 1'
#
loop_
_entity.id
_entity.type
_entity.pdbx_description
1 polymer ?
#
loop_
_entity_poly.entity_id
_entity_poly.type
_entity_poly.pdbx_seq_one_letter_code
_entity_poly.pdbx_strand_id
1 'polypeptide(L)'
;MDHHCPWTNNCVSLQTFPYFLRFLVWTNTSLWTLSYFLFQRAHAIWDNRNLPAYLGPSLGALIHLTMLGLCCAAVSLALGILLFTTAKGWALNTTMIEGWEVERHEAVLARYNRNSWFESSTPDPAEGMRFERVEFPYDVGFYTNMTQAMGTANPLAWFSPFAGGPTVAPGGKGTGWDWPENGYNPHEGMWPPLDPEKIRRAAKAGWPGAAARQAQELGGKEWGSPEEERAAFRARQEQDLQRRQAQRSGIVAELEEMDDYDVVDEEEGYDDEDDFYEQGMDGEPGWTNSDGDRLRDYGVDEDAEDEDDIVPVQSVDPDEDDVPLAELIRRRKAVTRDDDE
;
A
#
# COMPACT_ATOMS: atom_id res chain seq x y z
N MET A 1 -7.40 -1.94 5.58
CA MET A 1 -7.37 -3.41 5.30
C MET A 1 -6.15 -3.66 4.43
N ASP A 2 -5.55 -4.85 4.43
CA ASP A 2 -4.38 -5.11 3.58
C ASP A 2 -4.79 -5.75 2.26
N HIS A 3 -5.29 -6.99 2.30
CA HIS A 3 -5.85 -7.67 1.13
C HIS A 3 -6.74 -8.84 1.57
N HIS A 4 -7.56 -9.38 0.67
CA HIS A 4 -8.17 -10.69 0.88
C HIS A 4 -7.24 -11.78 0.36
N CYS A 5 -6.79 -12.69 1.23
CA CYS A 5 -5.91 -13.78 0.82
C CYS A 5 -6.73 -15.05 0.56
N PRO A 6 -6.86 -15.51 -0.71
CA PRO A 6 -7.63 -16.70 -1.03
C PRO A 6 -7.03 -17.97 -0.41
N TRP A 7 -5.71 -18.00 -0.22
CA TRP A 7 -4.97 -19.14 0.32
C TRP A 7 -5.25 -19.40 1.81
N THR A 8 -5.58 -18.34 2.55
CA THR A 8 -6.01 -18.45 3.96
C THR A 8 -7.53 -18.36 4.12
N ASN A 9 -8.26 -18.12 3.02
CA ASN A 9 -9.71 -17.89 3.00
C ASN A 9 -10.16 -16.86 4.06
N ASN A 10 -9.39 -15.78 4.18
CA ASN A 10 -9.61 -14.74 5.18
C ASN A 10 -8.95 -13.42 4.72
N CYS A 11 -9.45 -12.31 5.26
CA CYS A 11 -8.82 -11.00 5.06
C CYS A 11 -7.57 -10.87 5.91
N VAL A 12 -6.51 -10.33 5.30
CA VAL A 12 -5.35 -9.79 5.99
C VAL A 12 -5.66 -8.33 6.34
N SER A 13 -5.65 -8.02 7.64
CA SER A 13 -6.04 -6.74 8.21
C SER A 13 -5.28 -6.51 9.51
N LEU A 14 -5.54 -5.40 10.21
CA LEU A 14 -4.93 -5.08 11.50
C LEU A 14 -4.80 -6.28 12.45
N GLN A 15 -5.89 -7.01 12.66
CA GLN A 15 -5.92 -8.10 13.64
C GLN A 15 -5.28 -9.39 13.12
N THR A 16 -5.28 -9.61 11.80
CA THR A 16 -4.84 -10.87 11.18
C THR A 16 -3.42 -10.81 10.62
N PHE A 17 -2.91 -9.60 10.35
CA PHE A 17 -1.60 -9.34 9.75
C PHE A 17 -0.44 -10.00 10.51
N PRO A 18 -0.33 -9.92 11.85
CA PRO A 18 0.77 -10.57 12.57
C PRO A 18 0.77 -12.09 12.40
N TYR A 19 -0.39 -12.72 12.28
CA TYR A 19 -0.48 -14.16 12.05
C TYR A 19 -0.11 -14.51 10.61
N PHE A 20 -0.52 -13.69 9.64
CA PHE A 20 -0.15 -13.84 8.23
C PHE A 20 1.36 -13.72 8.02
N LEU A 21 2.00 -12.69 8.59
CA LEU A 21 3.45 -12.52 8.52
C LEU A 21 4.20 -13.72 9.14
N ARG A 22 3.76 -14.20 10.31
CA ARG A 22 4.34 -15.40 10.94
C ARG A 22 4.17 -16.64 10.06
N PHE A 23 2.99 -16.81 9.47
CA PHE A 23 2.73 -17.89 8.51
C PHE A 23 3.73 -17.83 7.35
N LEU A 24 3.96 -16.66 6.74
CA LEU A 24 4.92 -16.50 5.65
C LEU A 24 6.35 -16.79 6.07
N VAL A 25 6.79 -16.29 7.24
CA VAL A 25 8.15 -16.53 7.76
C VAL A 25 8.39 -18.02 7.99
N TRP A 26 7.48 -18.71 8.67
CA TRP A 26 7.65 -20.13 8.99
C TRP A 26 7.50 -21.03 7.77
N THR A 27 6.65 -20.65 6.80
CA THR A 27 6.53 -21.37 5.53
C THR A 27 7.80 -21.25 4.70
N ASN A 28 8.36 -20.04 4.56
CA ASN A 28 9.64 -19.82 3.88
C ASN A 28 10.79 -20.55 4.57
N THR A 29 10.88 -20.47 5.91
CA THR A 29 11.90 -21.20 6.69
C THR A 29 11.83 -22.70 6.44
N SER A 30 10.63 -23.27 6.36
CA SER A 30 10.41 -24.68 6.04
C SER A 30 10.85 -25.04 4.61
N LEU A 31 10.54 -24.18 3.63
CA LEU A 31 10.94 -24.36 2.23
C LEU A 31 12.46 -24.23 2.03
N TRP A 32 13.12 -23.30 2.72
CA TRP A 32 14.57 -23.16 2.69
C TRP A 32 15.25 -24.36 3.35
N THR A 33 14.68 -24.87 4.45
CA THR A 33 15.17 -26.10 5.10
C THR A 33 15.04 -27.31 4.16
N LEU A 34 13.90 -27.44 3.46
CA LEU A 34 13.71 -28.48 2.45
C LEU A 34 14.72 -28.30 1.30
N SER A 35 14.87 -27.09 0.79
CA SER A 35 15.83 -26.75 -0.28
C SER A 35 17.26 -27.12 0.10
N TYR A 36 17.67 -26.83 1.35
CA TYR A 36 18.96 -27.24 1.89
C TYR A 36 19.13 -28.76 1.86
N PHE A 37 18.14 -29.54 2.33
CA PHE A 37 18.22 -31.00 2.29
C PHE A 37 18.23 -31.56 0.86
N LEU A 38 17.45 -30.98 -0.06
CA LEU A 38 17.44 -31.38 -1.46
C LEU A 38 18.80 -31.08 -2.12
N PHE A 39 19.39 -29.92 -1.84
CA PHE A 39 20.73 -29.56 -2.31
C PHE A 39 21.78 -30.55 -1.84
N GLN A 40 21.77 -30.94 -0.56
CA GLN A 40 22.70 -31.96 -0.04
C GLN A 40 22.58 -33.29 -0.78
N ARG A 41 21.35 -33.72 -1.13
CA ARG A 41 21.12 -34.95 -1.91
C ARG A 41 21.60 -34.80 -3.35
N ALA A 42 21.31 -33.68 -4.00
CA ALA A 42 21.77 -33.41 -5.36
C ALA A 42 23.30 -33.34 -5.43
N HIS A 43 23.95 -32.67 -4.47
CA HIS A 43 25.39 -32.58 -4.36
C HIS A 43 26.05 -33.95 -4.20
N ALA A 44 25.52 -34.80 -3.31
CA ALA A 44 26.05 -36.15 -3.13
C ALA A 44 25.96 -37.02 -4.40
N ILE A 45 24.88 -36.86 -5.20
CA ILE A 45 24.76 -37.52 -6.50
C ILE A 45 25.77 -36.94 -7.50
N TRP A 46 25.94 -35.62 -7.50
CA TRP A 46 26.86 -34.93 -8.39
C TRP A 46 28.32 -35.31 -8.15
N ASP A 47 28.74 -35.45 -6.89
CA ASP A 47 30.08 -35.91 -6.52
C ASP A 47 30.36 -37.32 -7.05
N ASN A 48 29.35 -38.17 -7.03
CA ASN A 48 29.42 -39.57 -7.43
C ASN A 48 29.03 -39.81 -8.89
N ARG A 49 28.90 -38.77 -9.72
CA ARG A 49 28.41 -38.85 -11.12
C ARG A 49 29.22 -39.77 -12.04
N ASN A 50 30.48 -40.02 -11.72
CA ASN A 50 31.37 -40.87 -12.51
C ASN A 50 31.29 -42.36 -12.11
N LEU A 51 30.56 -42.70 -11.04
CA LEU A 51 30.38 -44.09 -10.64
C LEU A 51 29.43 -44.82 -11.60
N PRO A 52 29.59 -46.14 -11.77
CA PRO A 52 28.66 -46.95 -12.54
C PRO A 52 27.21 -46.80 -12.04
N ALA A 53 26.26 -46.72 -12.97
CA ALA A 53 24.85 -46.44 -12.68
C ALA A 53 24.19 -47.42 -11.68
N TYR A 54 24.67 -48.66 -11.59
CA TYR A 54 24.13 -49.67 -10.65
C TYR A 54 24.45 -49.37 -9.17
N LEU A 55 25.40 -48.47 -8.88
CA LEU A 55 25.70 -47.98 -7.53
C LEU A 55 24.90 -46.72 -7.16
N GLY A 56 24.17 -46.15 -8.13
CA GLY A 56 23.42 -44.91 -7.97
C GLY A 56 21.98 -45.13 -7.48
N PRO A 57 21.25 -44.03 -7.21
CA PRO A 57 19.83 -44.08 -6.89
C PRO A 57 19.00 -44.67 -8.05
N SER A 58 17.82 -45.20 -7.74
CA SER A 58 16.89 -45.67 -8.78
C SER A 58 16.41 -44.50 -9.66
N LEU A 59 16.02 -44.81 -10.90
CA LEU A 59 15.45 -43.80 -11.81
C LEU A 59 14.26 -43.06 -11.18
N GLY A 60 13.39 -43.77 -10.47
CA GLY A 60 12.25 -43.17 -9.77
C GLY A 60 12.69 -42.17 -8.68
N ALA A 61 13.76 -42.47 -7.94
CA ALA A 61 14.31 -41.55 -6.95
C ALA A 61 14.89 -40.29 -7.60
N LEU A 62 15.56 -40.43 -8.75
CA LEU A 62 16.09 -39.28 -9.50
C LEU A 62 14.97 -38.39 -10.06
N ILE A 63 13.93 -38.99 -10.64
CA ILE A 63 12.74 -38.26 -11.11
C ILE A 63 12.09 -37.51 -9.96
N HIS A 64 11.85 -38.19 -8.83
CA HIS A 64 11.23 -37.57 -7.67
C HIS A 64 12.06 -36.43 -7.09
N LEU A 65 13.38 -36.63 -6.93
CA LEU A 65 14.29 -35.58 -6.45
C LEU A 65 14.27 -34.35 -7.36
N THR A 66 14.25 -34.58 -8.68
CA THR A 66 14.23 -33.49 -9.67
C THR A 66 12.91 -32.72 -9.61
N MET A 67 11.77 -33.43 -9.66
CA MET A 67 10.45 -32.80 -9.61
C MET A 67 10.21 -32.07 -8.29
N LEU A 68 10.58 -32.68 -7.16
CA LEU A 68 10.47 -32.06 -5.85
C LEU A 68 11.38 -30.83 -5.73
N GLY A 69 12.59 -30.90 -6.29
CA GLY A 69 13.52 -29.75 -6.38
C GLY A 69 12.96 -28.59 -7.17
N LEU A 70 12.42 -28.84 -8.37
CA LEU A 70 11.81 -27.82 -9.21
C LEU A 70 10.57 -27.19 -8.56
N CYS A 71 9.67 -28.01 -8.01
CA CYS A 71 8.49 -27.52 -7.28
C CYS A 71 8.90 -26.71 -6.05
N CYS A 72 9.87 -27.19 -5.26
CA CYS A 72 10.36 -26.47 -4.09
C CYS A 72 10.98 -25.13 -4.47
N ALA A 73 11.79 -25.08 -5.54
CA ALA A 73 12.38 -23.84 -6.03
C ALA A 73 11.32 -22.83 -6.50
N ALA A 74 10.33 -23.26 -7.29
CA ALA A 74 9.26 -22.40 -7.78
C ALA A 74 8.40 -21.84 -6.63
N VAL A 75 7.97 -22.68 -5.69
CA VAL A 75 7.16 -22.27 -4.54
C VAL A 75 7.98 -21.38 -3.58
N SER A 76 9.26 -21.70 -3.36
CA SER A 76 10.16 -20.89 -2.53
C SER A 76 10.40 -19.50 -3.13
N LEU A 77 10.51 -19.39 -4.46
CA LEU A 77 10.60 -18.10 -5.14
C LEU A 77 9.32 -17.28 -4.96
N ALA A 78 8.16 -17.87 -5.26
CA ALA A 78 6.88 -17.18 -5.16
C ALA A 78 6.60 -16.70 -3.73
N LEU A 79 6.78 -17.57 -2.73
CA LEU A 79 6.57 -17.21 -1.32
C LEU A 79 7.69 -16.34 -0.74
N GLY A 80 8.88 -16.37 -1.34
CA GLY A 80 9.98 -15.48 -1.00
C GLY A 80 9.69 -14.04 -1.43
N ILE A 81 9.18 -13.85 -2.65
CA ILE A 81 8.72 -12.55 -3.14
C ILE A 81 7.60 -12.03 -2.24
N LEU A 82 6.58 -12.85 -1.96
CA LEU A 82 5.48 -12.46 -1.08
C LEU A 82 5.94 -12.09 0.34
N LEU A 83 6.91 -12.83 0.90
CA LEU A 83 7.51 -12.48 2.19
C LEU A 83 8.25 -11.14 2.13
N PHE A 84 9.03 -10.91 1.08
CA PHE A 84 9.78 -9.67 0.91
C PHE A 84 8.85 -8.46 0.78
N THR A 85 7.84 -8.53 -0.09
CA THR A 85 6.88 -7.44 -0.28
C THR A 85 6.09 -7.17 1.00
N THR A 86 5.65 -8.21 1.70
CA THR A 86 4.97 -8.07 3.01
C THR A 86 5.90 -7.45 4.06
N ALA A 87 7.17 -7.85 4.10
CA ALA A 87 8.15 -7.30 5.05
C ALA A 87 8.51 -5.84 4.73
N LYS A 88 8.56 -5.46 3.45
CA LYS A 88 8.70 -4.06 3.01
C LYS A 88 7.52 -3.23 3.55
N GLY A 89 6.29 -3.68 3.30
CA GLY A 89 5.09 -3.00 3.78
C GLY A 89 5.05 -2.89 5.30
N TRP A 90 5.43 -3.96 6.00
CA TRP A 90 5.56 -3.97 7.46
C TRP A 90 6.54 -2.91 7.99
N ALA A 91 7.71 -2.77 7.36
CA ALA A 91 8.73 -1.83 7.78
C ALA A 91 8.31 -0.37 7.55
N LEU A 92 7.61 -0.11 6.44
CA LEU A 92 7.18 1.22 6.00
C LEU A 92 5.79 1.62 6.53
N ASN A 93 5.11 0.74 7.27
CA ASN A 93 3.72 0.91 7.69
C ASN A 93 2.74 1.16 6.54
N THR A 94 2.99 0.51 5.40
CA THR A 94 2.15 0.61 4.20
C THR A 94 1.45 -0.73 3.98
N THR A 95 0.13 -0.71 3.90
CA THR A 95 -0.65 -1.84 3.38
C THR A 95 -0.47 -1.98 1.86
N MET A 96 -0.87 -3.12 1.30
CA MET A 96 -0.87 -3.34 -0.15
C MET A 96 -1.73 -2.33 -0.89
N ILE A 97 -2.95 -2.07 -0.39
CA ILE A 97 -3.86 -1.07 -0.95
C ILE A 97 -3.22 0.31 -0.93
N GLU A 98 -2.64 0.71 0.20
CA GLU A 98 -1.94 2.00 0.32
C GLU A 98 -0.72 2.09 -0.60
N GLY A 99 0.03 1.00 -0.77
CA GLY A 99 1.16 0.95 -1.69
C GLY A 99 0.75 1.22 -3.14
N TRP A 100 -0.37 0.63 -3.57
CA TRP A 100 -0.91 0.87 -4.90
C TRP A 100 -1.50 2.26 -5.06
N GLU A 101 -2.06 2.83 -3.99
CA GLU A 101 -2.49 4.22 -3.98
C GLU A 101 -1.31 5.19 -4.17
N VAL A 102 -0.16 4.89 -3.56
CA VAL A 102 1.09 5.65 -3.81
C VAL A 102 1.48 5.54 -5.28
N GLU A 103 1.53 4.32 -5.83
CA GLU A 103 1.89 4.10 -7.25
C GLU A 103 0.93 4.79 -8.22
N ARG A 104 -0.39 4.73 -7.94
CA ARG A 104 -1.43 5.42 -8.69
C ARG A 104 -1.22 6.92 -8.66
N HIS A 105 -0.98 7.49 -7.48
CA HIS A 105 -0.74 8.94 -7.32
C HIS A 105 0.50 9.38 -8.09
N GLU A 106 1.60 8.62 -8.01
CA GLU A 106 2.83 8.92 -8.74
C GLU A 106 2.64 8.85 -10.25
N ALA A 107 1.92 7.84 -10.75
CA ALA A 107 1.60 7.71 -12.18
C ALA A 107 0.72 8.87 -12.68
N VAL A 108 -0.27 9.28 -11.89
CA VAL A 108 -1.13 10.42 -12.19
C VAL A 108 -0.35 11.73 -12.23
N LEU A 109 0.53 11.97 -11.26
CA LEU A 109 1.40 13.15 -11.23
C LEU A 109 2.37 13.19 -12.42
N ALA A 110 2.98 12.05 -12.76
CA ALA A 110 3.86 11.93 -13.93
C ALA A 110 3.12 12.31 -15.23
N ARG A 111 1.89 11.80 -15.40
CA ARG A 111 1.02 12.13 -16.54
C ARG A 111 0.62 13.61 -16.56
N TYR A 112 0.23 14.17 -15.41
CA TYR A 112 -0.12 15.59 -15.31
C TYR A 112 1.07 16.50 -15.65
N ASN A 113 2.26 16.21 -15.12
CA ASN A 113 3.47 16.97 -15.42
C ASN A 113 3.84 16.91 -16.90
N ARG A 114 3.69 15.74 -17.54
CA ARG A 114 3.91 15.55 -18.99
C ARG A 114 2.92 16.36 -19.83
N ASN A 115 1.63 16.32 -19.47
CA ASN A 115 0.58 17.03 -20.20
C ASN A 115 0.64 18.55 -19.98
N SER A 116 1.01 19.01 -18.78
CA SER A 116 1.23 20.43 -18.49
C SER A 116 2.32 21.05 -19.38
N TRP A 117 3.33 20.27 -19.78
CA TRP A 117 4.38 20.73 -20.69
C TRP A 117 3.89 20.85 -22.15
N PHE A 118 2.99 19.96 -22.60
CA PHE A 118 2.48 19.93 -23.98
C PHE A 118 1.23 20.82 -24.20
N GLU A 119 0.40 21.01 -23.19
CA GLU A 119 -0.91 21.65 -23.28
C GLU A 119 -0.88 23.17 -23.03
N SER A 120 0.32 23.78 -22.95
CA SER A 120 0.54 25.23 -22.77
C SER A 120 0.02 26.15 -23.89
N SER A 121 -0.79 25.64 -24.81
CA SER A 121 -1.30 26.36 -25.99
C SER A 121 -2.80 26.66 -25.96
N THR A 122 -3.55 26.22 -24.93
CA THR A 122 -5.01 26.42 -24.87
C THR A 122 -5.45 26.90 -23.48
N PRO A 123 -6.01 28.13 -23.35
CA PRO A 123 -6.38 28.69 -22.06
C PRO A 123 -7.71 28.08 -21.58
N ASP A 124 -7.66 26.94 -20.89
CA ASP A 124 -8.82 26.34 -20.24
C ASP A 124 -8.91 26.83 -18.78
N PRO A 125 -10.09 27.25 -18.25
CA PRO A 125 -10.20 27.85 -16.91
C PRO A 125 -9.81 26.92 -15.74
N ALA A 126 -9.56 25.63 -16.02
CA ALA A 126 -9.07 24.63 -15.07
C ALA A 126 -7.52 24.59 -14.95
N GLU A 127 -6.78 25.38 -15.77
CA GLU A 127 -5.31 25.47 -15.78
C GLU A 127 -4.67 25.94 -14.46
N GLY A 128 -5.47 26.37 -13.48
CA GLY A 128 -4.98 26.92 -12.21
C GLY A 128 -4.68 25.89 -11.12
N MET A 129 -5.17 24.64 -11.23
CA MET A 129 -4.96 23.62 -10.20
C MET A 129 -3.60 22.95 -10.40
N ARG A 130 -2.58 23.42 -9.67
CA ARG A 130 -1.33 22.69 -9.52
C ARG A 130 -1.56 21.55 -8.53
N PHE A 131 -1.46 20.32 -8.99
CA PHE A 131 -1.48 19.15 -8.12
C PHE A 131 -0.15 19.06 -7.38
N GLU A 132 -0.21 19.07 -6.06
CA GLU A 132 0.94 18.89 -5.20
C GLU A 132 1.14 17.40 -4.91
N ARG A 133 2.40 16.96 -4.80
CA ARG A 133 2.70 15.60 -4.38
C ARG A 133 2.27 15.46 -2.93
N VAL A 134 1.46 14.44 -2.65
CA VAL A 134 1.03 14.08 -1.30
C VAL A 134 1.94 12.94 -0.86
N GLU A 135 2.65 13.15 0.24
CA GLU A 135 3.56 12.14 0.78
C GLU A 135 2.75 11.14 1.62
N PHE A 136 3.21 9.89 1.68
CA PHE A 136 2.53 8.86 2.46
C PHE A 136 2.54 9.19 3.96
N PRO A 137 1.39 9.28 4.65
CA PRO A 137 1.31 9.86 5.99
C PRO A 137 1.62 8.90 7.14
N TYR A 138 1.45 7.59 6.97
CA TYR A 138 1.47 6.64 8.10
C TYR A 138 2.85 6.07 8.44
N ASP A 139 3.90 6.48 7.72
CA ASP A 139 5.29 6.17 8.11
C ASP A 139 5.76 7.12 9.22
N VAL A 140 5.59 6.69 10.47
CA VAL A 140 5.98 7.44 11.68
C VAL A 140 7.33 7.01 12.26
N GLY A 141 8.03 6.09 11.57
CA GLY A 141 9.36 5.63 11.91
C GLY A 141 9.46 4.11 12.09
N PHE A 142 10.57 3.55 11.60
CA PHE A 142 10.82 2.11 11.48
C PHE A 142 10.36 1.24 12.66
N TYR A 143 10.82 1.53 13.88
CA TYR A 143 10.46 0.70 15.04
C TYR A 143 8.99 0.86 15.42
N THR A 144 8.47 2.09 15.41
CA THR A 144 7.09 2.40 15.74
C THR A 144 6.14 1.68 14.78
N ASN A 145 6.40 1.79 13.48
CA ASN A 145 5.68 1.10 12.41
C ASN A 145 5.58 -0.41 12.69
N MET A 146 6.73 -1.04 12.92
CA MET A 146 6.78 -2.48 13.17
C MET A 146 6.02 -2.88 14.44
N THR A 147 6.12 -2.06 15.50
CA THR A 147 5.40 -2.32 16.76
C THR A 147 3.89 -2.18 16.64
N GLN A 148 3.42 -1.21 15.84
CA GLN A 148 1.99 -0.98 15.60
C GLN A 148 1.37 -2.17 14.88
N ALA A 149 2.00 -2.62 13.79
CA ALA A 149 1.55 -3.77 13.03
C ALA A 149 1.50 -5.05 13.89
N MET A 150 2.52 -5.29 14.72
CA MET A 150 2.60 -6.50 15.56
C MET A 150 1.80 -6.41 16.87
N GLY A 151 1.37 -5.22 17.27
CA GLY A 151 0.70 -4.98 18.55
C GLY A 151 1.59 -5.17 19.79
N THR A 152 2.90 -5.29 19.62
CA THR A 152 3.85 -5.49 20.73
C THR A 152 5.22 -4.93 20.40
N ALA A 153 5.87 -4.37 21.42
CA ALA A 153 7.26 -3.88 21.35
C ALA A 153 8.30 -4.97 21.68
N ASN A 154 7.90 -6.25 21.74
CA ASN A 154 8.84 -7.34 21.97
C ASN A 154 9.20 -8.03 20.63
N PRO A 155 10.43 -7.85 20.09
CA PRO A 155 10.82 -8.46 18.83
C PRO A 155 10.78 -10.00 18.83
N LEU A 156 10.99 -10.64 19.99
CA LEU A 156 10.91 -12.09 20.10
C LEU A 156 9.47 -12.60 19.93
N ALA A 157 8.49 -11.78 20.33
CA ALA A 157 7.08 -12.09 20.14
C ALA A 157 6.61 -11.90 18.68
N TRP A 158 7.39 -11.21 17.84
CA TRP A 158 7.04 -11.01 16.44
C TRP A 158 7.05 -12.35 15.67
N PHE A 159 8.03 -13.20 15.95
CA PHE A 159 8.18 -14.50 15.28
C PHE A 159 7.55 -15.68 16.04
N SER A 160 7.10 -15.46 17.29
CA SER A 160 6.46 -16.51 18.08
C SER A 160 5.06 -16.84 17.52
N PRO A 161 4.78 -18.10 17.18
CA PRO A 161 3.48 -18.50 16.63
C PRO A 161 2.33 -18.38 17.63
N PHE A 162 2.63 -18.27 18.93
CA PHE A 162 1.63 -18.15 20.01
C PHE A 162 1.45 -16.72 20.52
N ALA A 163 2.15 -15.75 19.93
CA ALA A 163 1.95 -14.35 20.28
C ALA A 163 0.63 -13.84 19.71
N GLY A 164 -0.04 -12.97 20.46
CA GLY A 164 -1.25 -12.28 20.00
C GLY A 164 -0.97 -11.26 18.89
N GLY A 165 -2.05 -10.66 18.42
CA GLY A 165 -2.04 -9.48 17.54
C GLY A 165 -2.69 -8.27 18.23
N PRO A 166 -2.66 -7.11 17.58
CA PRO A 166 -3.33 -5.92 18.07
C PRO A 166 -4.85 -6.12 18.11
N THR A 167 -5.50 -5.50 19.09
CA THR A 167 -6.95 -5.51 19.25
C THR A 167 -7.52 -4.14 18.92
N VAL A 168 -8.65 -4.11 18.21
CA VAL A 168 -9.36 -2.85 17.93
C VAL A 168 -9.85 -2.23 19.24
N ALA A 169 -9.65 -0.93 19.39
CA ALA A 169 -10.10 -0.21 20.57
C ALA A 169 -11.65 -0.17 20.63
N PRO A 170 -12.27 -0.47 21.78
CA PRO A 170 -13.73 -0.60 21.90
C PRO A 170 -14.48 0.75 21.88
N GLY A 171 -13.78 1.88 21.81
CA GLY A 171 -14.35 3.23 21.98
C GLY A 171 -14.39 4.09 20.72
N GLY A 172 -14.20 3.51 19.52
CA GLY A 172 -14.19 4.28 18.27
C GLY A 172 -13.04 5.28 18.14
N LYS A 173 -12.03 5.18 19.02
CA LYS A 173 -10.83 6.02 19.06
C LYS A 173 -9.63 5.17 19.43
N GLY A 174 -8.48 5.47 18.84
CA GLY A 174 -7.22 4.73 19.01
C GLY A 174 -7.08 3.57 18.02
N THR A 175 -6.41 2.49 18.42
CA THR A 175 -5.99 1.41 17.52
C THR A 175 -7.14 0.86 16.67
N GLY A 176 -6.98 0.96 15.34
CA GLY A 176 -7.96 0.53 14.34
C GLY A 176 -8.94 1.62 13.89
N TRP A 177 -8.94 2.79 14.54
CA TRP A 177 -9.78 3.94 14.19
C TRP A 177 -8.94 5.15 13.80
N ASP A 178 -7.92 5.46 14.60
CA ASP A 178 -7.03 6.60 14.39
C ASP A 178 -5.60 6.11 14.16
N TRP A 179 -4.95 6.67 13.16
CA TRP A 179 -3.56 6.40 12.82
C TRP A 179 -2.74 7.67 12.96
N PRO A 180 -1.58 7.64 13.62
CA PRO A 180 -0.73 8.81 13.73
C PRO A 180 -0.13 9.13 12.35
N GLU A 181 -0.26 10.38 11.92
CA GLU A 181 0.39 10.89 10.72
C GLU A 181 1.80 11.43 11.04
N ASN A 182 2.69 11.39 10.05
CA ASN A 182 4.06 11.87 10.15
C ASN A 182 4.19 13.40 10.06
N GLY A 183 3.14 14.09 9.60
CA GLY A 183 3.11 15.55 9.46
C GLY A 183 4.03 16.08 8.34
N TYR A 184 4.35 15.27 7.33
CA TYR A 184 5.04 15.76 6.12
C TYR A 184 4.10 16.57 5.22
N ASN A 185 2.83 16.17 5.23
CA ASN A 185 1.76 16.83 4.51
C ASN A 185 1.37 18.17 5.19
N PRO A 186 1.09 19.23 4.42
CA PRO A 186 0.60 20.52 4.94
C PRO A 186 -0.57 20.42 5.92
N HIS A 187 -1.52 19.51 5.66
CA HIS A 187 -2.71 19.30 6.49
C HIS A 187 -2.89 17.81 6.78
N GLU A 188 -3.48 17.50 7.95
CA GLU A 188 -3.88 16.13 8.29
C GLU A 188 -5.08 15.69 7.44
N GLY A 189 -5.16 14.41 7.10
CA GLY A 189 -6.28 13.86 6.32
C GLY A 189 -6.25 14.12 4.81
N MET A 190 -5.10 14.50 4.25
CA MET A 190 -4.93 14.62 2.78
C MET A 190 -4.80 13.27 2.05
N TRP A 191 -4.83 12.16 2.78
CA TRP A 191 -4.75 10.81 2.24
C TRP A 191 -6.10 10.10 2.39
N PRO A 192 -6.60 9.38 1.37
CA PRO A 192 -6.01 9.16 0.04
C PRO A 192 -6.10 10.39 -0.88
N PRO A 193 -5.16 10.57 -1.82
CA PRO A 193 -5.18 11.69 -2.75
C PRO A 193 -6.30 11.57 -3.78
N LEU A 194 -6.97 12.69 -4.08
CA LEU A 194 -8.05 12.77 -5.07
C LEU A 194 -7.51 12.71 -6.51
N ASP A 195 -8.19 11.97 -7.39
CA ASP A 195 -7.82 11.88 -8.81
C ASP A 195 -8.09 13.21 -9.56
N PRO A 196 -7.08 13.83 -10.21
CA PRO A 196 -7.20 15.03 -11.03
C PRO A 196 -8.26 14.95 -12.13
N GLU A 197 -8.42 13.77 -12.73
CA GLU A 197 -9.39 13.59 -13.82
C GLU A 197 -10.82 13.56 -13.27
N LYS A 198 -11.03 12.98 -12.08
CA LYS A 198 -12.30 13.08 -11.36
C LYS A 198 -12.63 14.53 -11.06
N ILE A 199 -11.65 15.31 -10.59
CA ILE A 199 -11.81 16.76 -10.35
C ILE A 199 -12.17 17.50 -11.66
N ARG A 200 -11.51 17.19 -12.77
CA ARG A 200 -11.80 17.80 -14.08
C ARG A 200 -13.20 17.46 -14.57
N ARG A 201 -13.63 16.20 -14.40
CA ARG A 201 -15.00 15.75 -14.75
C ARG A 201 -16.06 16.42 -13.89
N ALA A 202 -15.85 16.52 -12.58
CA ALA A 202 -16.74 17.21 -11.64
C ALA A 202 -16.86 18.71 -11.98
N ALA A 203 -15.74 19.36 -12.29
CA ALA A 203 -15.72 20.75 -12.74
C ALA A 203 -16.49 20.95 -14.07
N LYS A 204 -16.33 20.02 -15.01
CA LYS A 204 -17.02 20.04 -16.31
C LYS A 204 -18.51 19.71 -16.20
N ALA A 205 -18.90 18.91 -15.21
CA ALA A 205 -20.30 18.62 -14.87
C ALA A 205 -21.04 19.83 -14.28
N GLY A 206 -20.33 20.92 -13.98
CA GLY A 206 -20.92 22.22 -13.65
C GLY A 206 -21.52 22.31 -12.25
N TRP A 207 -21.10 21.45 -11.31
CA TRP A 207 -21.57 21.49 -9.92
C TRP A 207 -20.94 22.68 -9.17
N PRO A 208 -21.70 23.75 -8.82
CA PRO A 208 -21.11 25.01 -8.36
C PRO A 208 -20.45 24.93 -6.97
N GLY A 209 -20.71 23.86 -6.20
CA GLY A 209 -20.20 23.68 -4.85
C GLY A 209 -19.00 22.74 -4.73
N ALA A 210 -18.72 21.90 -5.73
CA ALA A 210 -17.67 20.87 -5.66
C ALA A 210 -16.30 21.52 -5.87
N ALA A 211 -16.14 22.31 -6.94
CA ALA A 211 -14.88 22.99 -7.25
C ALA A 211 -14.45 23.99 -6.15
N ALA A 212 -15.40 24.61 -5.44
CA ALA A 212 -15.10 25.59 -4.38
C ALA A 212 -14.76 24.94 -3.02
N ARG A 213 -15.39 23.80 -2.67
CA ARG A 213 -15.01 22.99 -1.50
C ARG A 213 -13.68 22.26 -1.76
N GLN A 214 -13.48 21.71 -2.95
CA GLN A 214 -12.25 21.01 -3.32
C GLN A 214 -11.04 21.95 -3.42
N ALA A 215 -11.19 23.18 -3.94
CA ALA A 215 -10.11 24.17 -3.89
C ALA A 215 -9.75 24.61 -2.46
N GLN A 216 -10.66 24.40 -1.50
CA GLN A 216 -10.43 24.65 -0.08
C GLN A 216 -9.79 23.43 0.63
N GLU A 217 -10.11 22.20 0.20
CA GLU A 217 -9.52 20.94 0.69
C GLU A 217 -8.13 20.65 0.11
N LEU A 218 -7.87 21.02 -1.15
CA LEU A 218 -6.56 20.94 -1.82
C LEU A 218 -5.54 21.97 -1.29
N GLY A 219 -5.81 22.61 -0.14
CA GLY A 219 -4.83 23.37 0.64
C GLY A 219 -4.03 24.37 -0.20
N GLY A 220 -4.59 25.56 -0.46
CA GLY A 220 -3.81 26.65 -1.05
C GLY A 220 -2.51 26.86 -0.26
N LYS A 221 -1.36 26.80 -0.95
CA LYS A 221 0.00 26.97 -0.41
C LYS A 221 0.05 27.76 0.89
N GLU A 222 0.27 27.05 2.00
CA GLU A 222 0.44 27.68 3.31
C GLU A 222 1.74 28.51 3.38
N TRP A 223 2.75 28.12 2.59
CA TRP A 223 4.05 28.77 2.52
C TRP A 223 4.17 29.67 1.30
N GLY A 224 4.47 30.95 1.54
CA GLY A 224 4.53 31.97 0.51
C GLY A 224 5.79 31.90 -0.36
N SER A 225 6.85 31.26 0.15
CA SER A 225 8.17 31.16 -0.51
C SER A 225 8.76 29.75 -0.42
N PRO A 226 9.45 29.24 -1.47
CA PRO A 226 10.22 28.00 -1.40
C PRO A 226 11.27 27.95 -0.27
N GLU A 227 11.70 29.10 0.24
CA GLU A 227 12.62 29.18 1.39
C GLU A 227 11.94 28.83 2.72
N GLU A 228 10.66 29.19 2.87
CA GLU A 228 9.86 28.87 4.07
C GLU A 228 9.54 27.38 4.12
N GLU A 229 9.24 26.79 2.97
CA GLU A 229 9.03 25.35 2.81
C GLU A 229 10.30 24.54 3.18
N ARG A 230 11.47 24.96 2.65
CA ARG A 230 12.77 24.36 2.99
C ARG A 230 13.15 24.56 4.46
N ALA A 231 12.75 25.67 5.07
CA ALA A 231 12.97 25.91 6.50
C ALA A 231 12.06 25.03 7.36
N ALA A 232 10.79 24.88 7.00
CA ALA A 232 9.85 23.97 7.65
C ALA A 232 10.31 22.51 7.53
N PHE A 233 10.78 22.10 6.34
CA PHE A 233 11.35 20.77 6.12
C PHE A 233 12.59 20.51 6.99
N ARG A 234 13.54 21.46 7.05
CA ARG A 234 14.72 21.35 7.94
C ARG A 234 14.33 21.30 9.41
N ALA A 235 13.37 22.11 9.85
CA ALA A 235 12.88 22.08 11.22
C ALA A 235 12.25 20.72 11.57
N ARG A 236 11.53 20.08 10.61
CA ARG A 236 11.00 18.71 10.77
C ARG A 236 12.13 17.67 10.88
N GLN A 237 13.14 17.73 10.01
CA GLN A 237 14.30 16.84 10.10
C GLN A 237 15.03 16.97 11.45
N GLU A 238 15.20 18.19 11.96
CA GLU A 238 15.79 18.42 13.28
C GLU A 238 14.93 17.84 14.41
N GLN A 239 13.60 17.97 14.33
CA GLN A 239 12.69 17.36 15.31
C GLN A 239 12.75 15.83 15.27
N ASP A 240 12.86 15.22 14.09
CA ASP A 240 13.05 13.78 13.95
C ASP A 240 14.38 13.30 14.49
N LEU A 241 15.46 14.05 14.24
CA LEU A 241 16.76 13.79 14.84
C LEU A 241 16.70 13.88 16.36
N GLN A 242 16.01 14.89 16.91
CA GLN A 242 15.80 15.04 18.35
C GLN A 242 14.96 13.89 18.93
N ARG A 243 13.90 13.45 18.24
CA ARG A 243 13.11 12.26 18.63
C ARG A 243 13.98 11.00 18.68
N ARG A 244 14.82 10.80 17.65
CA ARG A 244 15.77 9.68 17.58
C ARG A 244 16.82 9.77 18.69
N GLN A 245 17.38 10.95 18.96
CA GLN A 245 18.37 11.17 20.02
C GLN A 245 17.77 10.97 21.42
N ALA A 246 16.53 11.42 21.66
CA ALA A 246 15.82 11.21 22.92
C ALA A 246 15.57 9.72 23.18
N GLN A 247 15.16 8.96 22.16
CA GLN A 247 14.97 7.51 22.25
C GLN A 247 16.29 6.70 22.34
N ARG A 248 17.40 7.23 21.82
CA ARG A 248 18.74 6.61 21.83
C ARG A 248 19.57 6.90 23.10
N SER A 249 18.99 7.49 24.15
CA SER A 249 19.72 7.84 25.39
C SER A 249 20.04 6.61 26.26
N GLY A 250 21.02 5.83 25.83
CA GLY A 250 21.63 4.72 26.57
C GLY A 250 22.65 3.98 25.72
N ILE A 251 23.94 4.28 25.93
CA ILE A 251 25.14 3.53 25.48
C ILE A 251 25.62 3.74 24.02
N VAL A 252 24.79 4.13 23.04
CA VAL A 252 25.24 4.18 21.61
C VAL A 252 25.71 5.58 21.14
N ALA A 253 25.56 6.62 21.96
CA ALA A 253 25.86 8.00 21.56
C ALA A 253 27.36 8.32 21.37
N GLU A 254 28.28 7.41 21.72
CA GLU A 254 29.74 7.66 21.70
C GLU A 254 30.47 7.03 20.51
N LEU A 255 29.77 6.34 19.58
CA LEU A 255 30.40 5.54 18.51
C LEU A 255 30.21 6.05 17.07
N GLU A 256 29.40 7.08 16.82
CA GLU A 256 29.05 7.52 15.44
C GLU A 256 29.45 8.97 15.15
N GLU A 257 30.62 9.44 15.61
CA GLU A 257 31.18 10.75 15.21
C GLU A 257 31.95 10.70 13.88
N MET A 258 31.81 9.62 13.10
CA MET A 258 32.34 9.50 11.74
C MET A 258 31.40 8.63 10.90
N ASP A 259 30.59 9.27 10.05
CA ASP A 259 30.30 8.83 8.68
C ASP A 259 29.28 9.82 8.07
N ASP A 260 29.82 10.89 7.49
CA ASP A 260 29.11 11.81 6.61
C ASP A 260 28.94 11.11 5.25
N TYR A 261 27.78 10.48 5.05
CA TYR A 261 27.41 9.91 3.75
C TYR A 261 26.63 10.97 2.96
N ASP A 262 27.30 11.54 1.95
CA ASP A 262 26.67 12.29 0.86
C ASP A 262 25.59 11.39 0.21
N VAL A 263 24.34 11.81 0.30
CA VAL A 263 23.22 11.23 -0.46
C VAL A 263 23.41 11.67 -1.91
N VAL A 264 23.90 10.77 -2.75
CA VAL A 264 23.91 10.95 -4.20
C VAL A 264 22.50 10.65 -4.68
N ASP A 265 21.81 11.67 -5.20
CA ASP A 265 20.58 11.51 -5.99
C ASP A 265 20.92 10.64 -7.23
N GLU A 266 20.64 9.34 -7.16
CA GLU A 266 20.57 8.48 -8.33
C GLU A 266 19.18 8.63 -8.94
N GLU A 267 19.09 9.53 -9.92
CA GLU A 267 17.96 9.66 -10.84
C GLU A 267 17.90 8.39 -11.69
N GLU A 268 17.20 7.35 -11.22
CA GLU A 268 16.92 6.15 -12.01
C GLU A 268 15.91 6.50 -13.12
N GLY A 269 16.42 6.57 -14.35
CA GLY A 269 15.62 6.68 -15.55
C GLY A 269 14.84 5.39 -15.80
N TYR A 270 13.53 5.45 -15.61
CA TYR A 270 12.61 4.44 -16.10
C TYR A 270 12.44 4.60 -17.61
N ASP A 271 12.77 3.55 -18.37
CA ASP A 271 12.52 3.47 -19.81
C ASP A 271 11.00 3.40 -20.07
N ASP A 272 10.49 4.46 -20.71
CA ASP A 272 9.12 4.62 -21.21
C ASP A 272 8.84 3.68 -22.40
N GLU A 273 7.88 2.75 -22.24
CA GLU A 273 7.11 2.18 -23.35
C GLU A 273 5.61 2.50 -23.16
N ASP A 274 5.15 3.53 -23.89
CA ASP A 274 3.78 3.73 -24.40
C ASP A 274 2.56 3.54 -23.48
N ASP A 275 2.41 4.43 -22.49
CA ASP A 275 1.22 4.53 -21.63
C ASP A 275 0.08 5.36 -22.28
N PHE A 276 -0.63 4.75 -23.23
CA PHE A 276 -1.90 5.25 -23.75
C PHE A 276 -3.05 4.42 -23.18
N TYR A 277 -3.75 4.94 -22.17
CA TYR A 277 -5.01 4.41 -21.60
C TYR A 277 -5.15 2.88 -21.72
N GLU A 278 -4.48 2.11 -20.85
CA GLU A 278 -4.73 0.68 -20.82
C GLU A 278 -6.19 0.43 -20.39
N GLN A 279 -6.99 -0.05 -21.35
CA GLN A 279 -8.26 -0.69 -21.05
C GLN A 279 -7.96 -1.85 -20.11
N GLY A 280 -8.60 -1.87 -18.93
CA GLY A 280 -8.54 -3.04 -18.06
C GLY A 280 -9.02 -4.29 -18.82
N MET A 281 -8.73 -5.49 -18.30
CA MET A 281 -9.19 -6.74 -18.94
C MET A 281 -10.72 -6.81 -19.15
N ASP A 282 -11.47 -5.96 -18.47
CA ASP A 282 -12.92 -5.77 -18.52
C ASP A 282 -13.40 -4.71 -19.52
N GLY A 283 -12.51 -3.91 -20.10
CA GLY A 283 -12.79 -2.90 -21.12
C GLY A 283 -13.24 -1.53 -20.61
N GLU A 284 -13.32 -1.32 -19.29
CA GLU A 284 -13.61 -0.01 -18.71
C GLU A 284 -12.33 0.83 -18.55
N PRO A 285 -12.40 2.17 -18.67
CA PRO A 285 -11.23 3.04 -18.44
C PRO A 285 -10.87 3.08 -16.95
N GLY A 286 -9.58 2.98 -16.60
CA GLY A 286 -9.10 3.10 -15.21
C GLY A 286 -7.59 2.84 -15.10
N TRP A 287 -6.97 3.24 -13.99
CA TRP A 287 -5.57 2.90 -13.71
C TRP A 287 -5.45 1.42 -13.31
N THR A 288 -4.42 0.76 -13.81
CA THR A 288 -4.00 -0.59 -13.42
C THR A 288 -2.55 -0.53 -12.99
N ASN A 289 -2.16 -1.36 -12.03
CA ASN A 289 -0.76 -1.51 -11.66
C ASN A 289 0.02 -2.29 -12.75
N SER A 290 1.33 -2.50 -12.54
CA SER A 290 2.19 -3.27 -13.45
C SER A 290 1.77 -4.73 -13.64
N ASP A 291 0.95 -5.28 -12.74
CA ASP A 291 0.42 -6.63 -12.79
C ASP A 291 -0.99 -6.69 -13.45
N GLY A 292 -1.58 -5.53 -13.79
CA GLY A 292 -2.90 -5.40 -14.40
C GLY A 292 -4.08 -5.36 -13.43
N ASP A 293 -3.83 -5.35 -12.12
CA ASP A 293 -4.86 -5.33 -11.08
C ASP A 293 -5.37 -3.90 -10.80
N ARG A 294 -6.63 -3.79 -10.34
CA ARG A 294 -7.27 -2.52 -9.92
C ARG A 294 -7.52 -2.46 -8.41
N LEU A 295 -7.77 -1.26 -7.90
CA LEU A 295 -8.04 -1.05 -6.49
C LEU A 295 -9.38 -1.65 -6.06
N ARG A 296 -10.38 -1.61 -6.95
CA ARG A 296 -11.69 -2.27 -6.75
C ARG A 296 -11.63 -3.78 -6.59
N ASP A 297 -10.61 -4.44 -7.12
CA ASP A 297 -10.43 -5.89 -6.94
C ASP A 297 -10.12 -6.25 -5.48
N TYR A 298 -9.69 -5.27 -4.68
CA TYR A 298 -9.38 -5.39 -3.27
C TYR A 298 -10.49 -4.85 -2.36
N GLY A 299 -11.67 -4.56 -2.94
CA GLY A 299 -12.85 -4.07 -2.22
C GLY A 299 -12.78 -2.58 -1.86
N VAL A 300 -11.89 -1.82 -2.50
CA VAL A 300 -11.93 -0.35 -2.46
C VAL A 300 -12.94 0.11 -3.50
N ASP A 301 -14.03 0.72 -3.04
CA ASP A 301 -15.03 1.22 -3.97
C ASP A 301 -14.51 2.49 -4.66
N GLU A 302 -13.96 2.32 -5.87
CA GLU A 302 -13.46 3.42 -6.70
C GLU A 302 -14.57 4.40 -7.08
N ASP A 303 -15.85 3.95 -7.05
CA ASP A 303 -17.05 4.68 -7.43
C ASP A 303 -17.83 5.21 -6.21
N ALA A 304 -17.57 4.76 -4.98
CA ALA A 304 -18.23 5.30 -3.77
C ALA A 304 -17.90 6.79 -3.56
N GLU A 305 -16.72 7.22 -3.99
CA GLU A 305 -16.37 8.65 -4.07
C GLU A 305 -17.26 9.43 -5.05
N ASP A 306 -17.91 8.75 -6.02
CA ASP A 306 -18.85 9.36 -6.96
C ASP A 306 -20.28 9.47 -6.39
N GLU A 307 -20.66 8.62 -5.42
CA GLU A 307 -22.02 8.63 -4.82
C GLU A 307 -22.10 9.44 -3.51
N ASP A 308 -21.10 9.36 -2.63
CA ASP A 308 -21.14 10.03 -1.32
C ASP A 308 -20.99 11.56 -1.41
N ASP A 309 -20.38 12.08 -2.49
CA ASP A 309 -20.30 13.52 -2.77
C ASP A 309 -21.46 14.05 -3.64
N ILE A 310 -22.36 13.17 -4.10
CA ILE A 310 -23.51 13.52 -4.96
C ILE A 310 -24.82 12.99 -4.37
N VAL A 311 -25.04 13.20 -3.08
CA VAL A 311 -26.41 13.22 -2.54
C VAL A 311 -26.76 14.66 -2.14
N PRO A 312 -27.76 15.29 -2.79
CA PRO A 312 -28.15 16.65 -2.44
C PRO A 312 -28.68 16.66 -1.00
N VAL A 313 -28.09 17.49 -0.14
CA VAL A 313 -28.72 17.90 1.13
C VAL A 313 -29.93 18.77 0.78
N GLN A 314 -31.03 18.13 0.38
CA GLN A 314 -32.37 18.68 0.48
C GLN A 314 -33.01 18.06 1.72
N SER A 315 -32.92 18.80 2.83
CA SER A 315 -33.71 18.63 4.06
C SER A 315 -33.93 17.17 4.51
N VAL A 316 -32.92 16.60 5.15
CA VAL A 316 -33.09 15.37 5.93
C VAL A 316 -33.77 15.74 7.24
N ASP A 317 -34.99 15.24 7.43
CA ASP A 317 -35.68 15.19 8.72
C ASP A 317 -34.82 14.30 9.65
N PRO A 318 -34.49 14.73 10.89
CA PRO A 318 -33.50 14.08 11.75
C PRO A 318 -33.90 12.69 12.30
N ASP A 319 -34.92 12.04 11.74
CA ASP A 319 -35.44 10.74 12.17
C ASP A 319 -35.08 9.57 11.22
N GLU A 320 -34.29 9.79 10.16
CA GLU A 320 -33.97 8.76 9.15
C GLU A 320 -32.64 7.99 9.36
N ASP A 321 -31.81 8.36 10.34
CA ASP A 321 -30.50 7.71 10.56
C ASP A 321 -30.60 6.29 11.19
N ASP A 322 -31.79 5.85 11.58
CA ASP A 322 -32.03 4.58 12.28
C ASP A 322 -32.83 3.56 11.43
N VAL A 323 -32.64 3.57 10.10
CA VAL A 323 -33.29 2.61 9.21
C VAL A 323 -32.42 1.36 9.00
N PRO A 324 -32.84 0.17 9.47
CA PRO A 324 -32.05 -1.05 9.34
C PRO A 324 -31.81 -1.44 7.87
N LEU A 325 -30.63 -1.99 7.58
CA LEU A 325 -30.18 -2.40 6.24
C LEU A 325 -31.22 -3.25 5.46
N ALA A 326 -32.04 -4.02 6.16
CA ALA A 326 -33.10 -4.84 5.57
C ALA A 326 -34.21 -4.00 4.91
N GLU A 327 -34.50 -2.81 5.42
CA GLU A 327 -35.51 -1.89 4.89
C GLU A 327 -35.00 -1.19 3.62
N LEU A 328 -33.70 -0.85 3.57
CA LEU A 328 -33.04 -0.28 2.40
C LEU A 328 -33.01 -1.26 1.21
N ILE A 329 -32.70 -2.54 1.47
CA ILE A 329 -32.74 -3.60 0.45
C ILE A 329 -34.17 -3.81 -0.07
N ARG A 330 -35.18 -3.65 0.79
CA ARG A 330 -36.59 -3.78 0.41
C ARG A 330 -37.06 -2.63 -0.48
N ARG A 331 -36.62 -1.39 -0.19
CA ARG A 331 -36.88 -0.21 -1.02
C ARG A 331 -36.24 -0.35 -2.40
N ARG A 332 -34.98 -0.81 -2.46
CA ARG A 332 -34.27 -1.07 -3.73
C ARG A 332 -35.00 -2.09 -4.61
N LYS A 333 -35.51 -3.17 -4.00
CA LYS A 333 -36.29 -4.20 -4.72
C LYS A 333 -37.66 -3.73 -5.22
N ALA A 334 -38.28 -2.76 -4.55
CA ALA A 334 -39.55 -2.19 -4.98
C ALA A 334 -39.37 -1.29 -6.21
N VAL A 335 -38.32 -0.46 -6.21
CA VAL A 335 -37.98 0.43 -7.34
C VAL A 335 -37.69 -0.37 -8.62
N THR A 336 -36.89 -1.44 -8.52
CA THR A 336 -36.63 -2.32 -9.68
C THR A 336 -37.87 -3.05 -10.21
N ARG A 337 -38.97 -3.10 -9.45
CA ARG A 337 -40.21 -3.77 -9.89
C ARG A 337 -41.19 -2.83 -10.58
N ASP A 338 -41.06 -1.53 -10.35
CA ASP A 338 -41.88 -0.50 -11.00
C ASP A 338 -41.28 -0.06 -12.35
N ASP A 339 -39.99 -0.33 -12.60
CA ASP A 339 -39.34 -0.11 -13.91
C ASP A 339 -39.57 -1.26 -14.92
N ASP A 340 -40.09 -2.39 -14.46
CA ASP A 340 -40.35 -3.61 -15.27
C ASP A 340 -41.86 -3.82 -15.61
N GLU A 341 -42.75 -2.89 -15.24
CA GLU A 341 -44.16 -2.80 -15.71
C GLU A 341 -44.36 -1.64 -16.69
#